data_AF-A0A927ZGB2-F1
#
_entry.id   AF-A0A927ZGB2-F1
#
_cell.length_a   1.000
_cell.length_b   1.000
_cell.length_c   1.000
_cell.angle_alpha   90.00
_cell.angle_beta   90.00
_cell.angle_gamma   90.00
#
_symmetry.space_group_name_H-M   'P 1'
#
loop_
_entity.id
_entity.type
_entity.pdbx_description
1 polymer ?
#
loop_
_entity_poly.entity_id
_entity_poly.type
_entity_poly.pdbx_seq_one_letter_code
_entity_poly.pdbx_strand_id
1 'polypeptide(L)' 'MAGMNETPSGERVHIGFFGRRNAGKSSVVNAVTGQDLAVVSEVKGTTTDPVKKAMEILPLGPVVIIDTPGFDDEG' A
#
# COMPACT_ATOMS: atom_id res chain seq x y z
N MET A 1 -9.57 -18.98 -10.13
CA MET A 1 -9.22 -18.34 -8.84
C MET A 1 -10.46 -17.60 -8.38
N ALA A 2 -10.78 -17.66 -7.09
CA ALA A 2 -11.88 -16.87 -6.52
C ALA A 2 -11.57 -15.37 -6.73
N GLY A 3 -12.56 -14.61 -7.19
CA GLY A 3 -12.42 -13.18 -7.45
C GLY A 3 -12.37 -12.36 -6.15
N MET A 4 -12.05 -11.06 -6.25
CA MET A 4 -11.93 -10.17 -5.09
C MET A 4 -13.16 -10.18 -4.15
N ASN A 5 -14.37 -10.35 -4.66
CA ASN A 5 -15.59 -10.38 -3.85
C ASN A 5 -15.87 -11.74 -3.18
N GLU A 6 -15.18 -12.79 -3.61
CA GLU A 6 -15.36 -14.15 -3.11
C GLU A 6 -14.30 -14.54 -2.07
N THR A 7 -13.11 -13.92 -2.14
CA THR A 7 -12.01 -14.18 -1.20
C THR A 7 -12.15 -13.33 0.07
N PRO A 8 -12.31 -13.96 1.26
CA PRO A 8 -12.30 -13.26 2.54
C PRO A 8 -11.02 -12.44 2.73
N SER A 9 -11.10 -11.32 3.45
CA SER A 9 -9.94 -10.43 3.64
C SER A 9 -8.72 -11.13 4.24
N GLY A 10 -8.92 -12.08 5.16
CA GLY A 10 -7.85 -12.85 5.79
C GLY A 10 -7.15 -13.88 4.90
N GLU A 11 -7.71 -14.18 3.73
CA GLU A 11 -7.14 -15.13 2.75
C GLU A 11 -6.45 -14.42 1.58
N ARG A 12 -6.49 -13.09 1.54
CA ARG A 12 -5.87 -12.29 0.48
C ARG A 12 -4.37 -12.17 0.74
N VAL A 13 -3.58 -12.14 -0.33
CA VAL A 13 -2.14 -11.89 -0.21
C VAL A 13 -1.92 -10.45 0.25
N HIS A 14 -1.16 -10.26 1.32
CA HIS A 14 -0.81 -8.94 1.83
C HIS A 14 0.57 -8.51 1.28
N ILE A 15 0.61 -7.35 0.63
CA ILE A 15 1.83 -6.76 0.08
C ILE A 15 2.10 -5.46 0.84
N GLY A 16 3.11 -5.48 1.71
CA GLY A 16 3.48 -4.33 2.55
C GLY A 16 4.71 -3.60 2.03
N PHE A 17 4.64 -2.27 2.01
CA PHE A 17 5.74 -1.38 1.65
C PHE A 17 6.33 -0.76 2.92
N PHE A 18 7.57 -1.14 3.23
CA PHE A 18 8.31 -0.70 4.42
C PHE A 18 9.59 0.01 4.00
N GLY A 19 10.02 1.00 4.79
CA GLY A 19 11.22 1.78 4.49
C GLY A 19 11.25 3.09 5.26
N ARG A 20 12.30 3.88 5.04
CA ARG A 20 12.44 5.23 5.62
C ARG A 20 11.33 6.17 5.17
N ARG A 21 11.11 7.27 5.91
CA ARG A 21 10.28 8.40 5.47
C ARG A 21 10.87 8.94 4.16
N ASN A 22 10.00 9.44 3.27
CA ASN A 22 10.37 10.02 1.98
C ASN A 22 11.16 9.11 1.00
N ALA A 23 11.26 7.80 1.25
CA ALA A 23 11.94 6.85 0.35
C ALA A 23 11.15 6.50 -0.93
N GLY A 24 10.02 7.20 -1.21
CA GLY A 24 9.20 6.96 -2.39
C GLY A 24 8.20 5.79 -2.29
N LYS A 25 7.95 5.25 -1.08
CA LYS A 25 7.02 4.12 -0.86
C LYS A 25 5.62 4.39 -1.43
N SER A 26 5.03 5.51 -1.05
CA SER A 26 3.71 5.96 -1.51
C SER A 26 3.65 6.16 -3.03
N SER A 27 4.74 6.63 -3.65
CA SER A 27 4.83 6.76 -5.11
C SER A 27 4.82 5.40 -5.80
N VAL A 28 5.53 4.41 -5.26
CA VAL A 28 5.51 3.02 -5.77
C VAL A 28 4.12 2.41 -5.60
N VAL A 29 3.49 2.63 -4.45
CA VAL A 29 2.11 2.17 -4.19
C VAL A 29 1.15 2.76 -5.22
N ASN A 30 1.20 4.06 -5.48
CA ASN A 30 0.33 4.70 -6.47
C ASN A 30 0.60 4.17 -7.89
N ALA A 31 1.87 3.94 -8.25
CA ALA A 31 2.24 3.37 -9.54
C ALA A 31 1.74 1.92 -9.72
N VAL A 32 1.84 1.08 -8.69
CA VAL A 32 1.39 -0.32 -8.72
C VAL A 32 -0.14 -0.42 -8.73
N THR A 33 -0.82 0.48 -8.03
CA THR A 33 -2.28 0.48 -7.93
C THR A 33 -2.97 1.25 -9.04
N GLY A 34 -2.25 2.09 -9.79
CA GLY A 34 -2.81 2.99 -10.81
C GLY A 34 -3.78 4.02 -10.23
N GLN A 35 -3.70 4.29 -8.93
CA GLN A 35 -4.60 5.17 -8.19
C GLN A 35 -3.79 6.02 -7.21
N ASP A 36 -4.18 7.28 -7.01
CA ASP A 36 -3.59 8.15 -5.98
C ASP A 36 -4.12 7.78 -4.59
N LEU A 37 -3.72 6.61 -4.08
CA LEU A 37 -4.18 6.06 -2.80
C LEU A 37 -3.37 6.59 -1.63
N ALA A 38 -2.08 6.78 -1.83
CA ALA A 38 -1.17 7.29 -0.83
C ALA A 38 -0.93 8.77 -1.10
N VAL A 39 -1.18 9.61 -0.08
CA VAL A 39 -0.93 11.05 -0.15
C VAL A 39 0.58 11.27 -0.23
N VAL A 40 1.07 11.56 -1.42
CA VAL A 40 2.45 12.03 -1.63
C VAL A 40 2.46 13.51 -1.31
N SER A 41 2.93 13.88 -0.13
CA SER A 41 3.18 15.28 0.21
C SER A 41 4.66 15.46 0.54
N GLU A 42 5.22 16.56 0.06
CA GLU A 42 6.61 16.97 0.30
C GLU A 42 6.84 17.41 1.76
N VAL A 43 5.78 17.50 2.56
CA VAL A 43 5.82 17.85 3.99
C VAL A 43 6.06 16.58 4.82
N LYS A 44 7.01 16.63 5.76
CA LYS A 44 7.33 15.51 6.67
C LYS A 44 6.08 15.05 7.45
N GLY A 45 5.90 13.73 7.60
CA GLY A 45 4.90 13.14 8.52
C GLY A 45 3.53 12.82 7.91
N THR A 46 3.44 12.60 6.60
CA THR A 46 2.16 12.49 5.87
C THR A 46 1.47 11.13 5.96
N THR A 47 2.18 10.07 6.37
CA THR A 47 1.60 8.75 6.64
C THR A 47 1.75 8.41 8.11
N THR A 48 0.79 8.83 8.93
CA THR A 48 0.72 8.51 10.36
C THR A 48 0.07 7.15 10.60
N ASP A 49 -0.87 6.75 9.75
CA ASP A 49 -1.58 5.48 9.81
C ASP A 49 -1.30 4.63 8.56
N PRO A 50 -1.14 3.29 8.68
CA PRO A 50 -1.00 2.41 7.54
C PRO A 50 -2.22 2.50 6.60
N VAL A 51 -1.99 2.82 5.33
CA VAL A 51 -3.04 2.87 4.30
C VAL A 51 -3.19 1.48 3.70
N LYS A 52 -4.41 0.93 3.71
CA LYS A 52 -4.71 -0.40 3.15
C LYS A 52 -5.67 -0.29 1.97
N LYS A 53 -5.39 -1.02 0.89
CA LYS A 53 -6.29 -1.13 -0.27
C LYS A 53 -6.42 -2.57 -0.72
N ALA A 54 -7.67 -3.04 -0.81
CA ALA A 54 -7.98 -4.27 -1.50
C ALA A 54 -8.11 -4.03 -3.01
N MET A 55 -7.48 -4.89 -3.81
CA MET A 55 -7.59 -4.90 -5.26
C MET A 55 -7.30 -6.30 -5.82
N GLU A 56 -7.43 -6.45 -7.13
CA GLU A 56 -7.03 -7.65 -7.85
C GLU A 56 -5.84 -7.32 -8.75
N ILE A 57 -4.77 -8.10 -8.66
CA ILE A 57 -3.59 -7.96 -9.51
C ILE A 57 -3.51 -9.21 -10.38
N LEU A 58 -3.53 -9.05 -11.70
CA LEU A 58 -3.35 -10.19 -12.59
C LEU A 58 -1.84 -10.50 -12.76
N PRO A 59 -1.41 -11.77 -12.73
CA PRO A 59 -2.18 -13.00 -12.51
C PRO A 59 -2.27 -13.44 -11.03
N LEU A 60 -1.82 -12.61 -10.09
CA LEU A 60 -1.69 -12.91 -8.65
C LEU A 60 -3.02 -13.14 -7.93
N GLY A 61 -4.13 -12.59 -8.45
CA GLY A 61 -5.45 -12.66 -7.83
C GLY A 61 -5.69 -11.56 -6.79
N PRO A 62 -6.59 -11.78 -5.82
CA PRO A 62 -6.99 -10.75 -4.86
C PRO A 62 -5.91 -10.50 -3.79
N VAL A 63 -5.55 -9.24 -3.63
CA VAL A 63 -4.50 -8.79 -2.72
C VAL A 63 -4.95 -7.61 -1.85
N VAL A 64 -4.17 -7.36 -0.80
CA VAL A 64 -4.23 -6.14 0.00
C VAL A 64 -2.86 -5.45 -0.08
N ILE A 65 -2.84 -4.25 -0.67
CA ILE A 65 -1.68 -3.36 -0.65
C ILE A 65 -1.68 -2.58 0.66
N ILE A 66 -0.53 -2.50 1.32
CA ILE A 66 -0.34 -1.81 2.59
C ILE A 66 0.84 -0.84 2.48
N ASP A 67 0.57 0.47 2.51
CA ASP A 67 1.60 1.50 2.67
C ASP A 67 1.80 1.79 4.15
N THR A 68 3.04 1.66 4.64
CA THR A 68 3.35 1.83 6.07
C THR A 68 4.10 3.13 6.34
N PRO A 69 3.94 3.72 7.54
CA PRO A 69 4.75 4.84 7.97
C PRO A 69 6.25 4.55 7.84
N GLY A 70 7.04 5.60 7.60
CA GLY A 70 8.48 5.47 7.64
C GLY A 70 8.98 5.20 9.08
N PHE A 71 9.98 4.33 9.22
CA PHE A 71 10.46 3.87 10.53
C PHE A 71 11.46 4.81 11.22
N ASP A 72 11.97 5.83 10.52
CA ASP A 72 12.90 6.81 11.06
C ASP A 72 12.14 8.04 11.60
N ASP A 73 12.56 8.49 12.79
CA ASP A 73 11.99 9.68 13.41
C ASP A 73 12.63 10.98 12.92
N GLU A 74 13.79 10.88 12.25
CA GLU A 74 14.44 12.00 11.58
C GLU A 74 13.88 12.15 10.17
N GLY A 75 12.87 13.00 10.07
CA GLY A 75 12.55 13.65 8.81
C GLY A 75 13.41 14.89 8.65
#